data_AF-A0A7S4AXT4-F1
#
_entry.id   AF-A0A7S4AXT4-F1
#
_cell.length_a   1.000
_cell.length_b   1.000
_cell.length_c   1.000
_cell.angle_alpha   90.00
_cell.angle_beta   90.00
_cell.angle_gamma   90.00
#
_symmetry.space_group_name_H-M   'P 1'
#
loop_
_entity.id
_entity.type
_entity.pdbx_description
1 polymer ?
#
loop_
_entity_poly.entity_id
_entity_poly.type
_entity_poly.pdbx_seq_one_letter_code
_entity_poly.pdbx_strand_id
1 'polypeptide(L)'
;MAAASTLPAAVGSCVFPGDVVAKVEEFEQLVLGRGVIRDGDHLRAACVGVLKWEAPTLWIEGEQKRYIPVKGDQILGVVLDKNAEDYKLDIGAAAQARFTFSAHISCNQILTAYVCVFRHPCPSR
;
A
#
# COMPACT_ATOMS: atom_id res chain seq x y z
N MET A 1 36.39 -2.37 -10.54
CA MET A 1 36.08 -3.33 -9.45
C MET A 1 34.59 -3.53 -9.47
N ALA A 2 34.14 -4.64 -10.06
CA ALA A 2 32.74 -4.94 -10.30
C ALA A 2 32.08 -5.35 -8.98
N ALA A 3 31.12 -4.56 -8.49
CA ALA A 3 30.21 -4.99 -7.46
C ALA A 3 29.36 -6.11 -8.06
N ALA A 4 29.76 -7.36 -7.83
CA ALA A 4 28.89 -8.50 -8.01
C ALA A 4 27.81 -8.39 -6.93
N SER A 5 26.76 -7.60 -7.20
CA SER A 5 25.53 -7.71 -6.45
C SER A 5 25.02 -9.12 -6.73
N THR A 6 25.18 -10.00 -5.76
CA THR A 6 24.54 -11.32 -5.77
C THR A 6 23.05 -11.08 -5.96
N LEU A 7 22.57 -11.28 -7.18
CA LEU A 7 21.15 -11.21 -7.45
C LEU A 7 20.51 -12.32 -6.61
N PRO A 8 19.46 -12.04 -5.83
CA PRO A 8 18.75 -13.10 -5.13
C PRO A 8 18.33 -14.14 -6.18
N ALA A 9 18.57 -15.42 -5.89
CA ALA A 9 18.48 -16.49 -6.90
C ALA A 9 17.10 -16.61 -7.61
N ALA A 10 16.09 -15.90 -7.11
CA ALA A 10 14.71 -15.90 -7.58
C ALA A 10 14.26 -14.61 -8.31
N VAL A 11 15.15 -13.66 -8.65
CA VAL A 11 14.73 -12.42 -9.35
C VAL A 11 14.04 -12.74 -10.68
N GLY A 12 12.82 -12.22 -10.86
CA GLY A 12 12.01 -12.45 -12.06
C GLY A 12 11.21 -13.76 -12.06
N SER A 13 11.32 -14.58 -11.02
CA SER A 13 10.50 -15.79 -10.87
C SER A 13 9.20 -15.51 -10.13
N CYS A 14 8.18 -16.35 -10.37
CA CYS A 14 6.96 -16.35 -9.59
C CYS A 14 7.20 -17.02 -8.24
N VAL A 15 6.90 -16.31 -7.16
CA VAL A 15 7.03 -16.79 -5.79
C VAL A 15 5.67 -16.99 -5.17
N PHE A 16 5.54 -18.03 -4.35
CA PHE A 16 4.35 -18.30 -3.56
C PHE A 16 4.52 -17.83 -2.12
N PRO A 17 3.42 -17.55 -1.40
CA PRO A 17 3.52 -17.23 0.02
C PRO A 17 4.14 -18.40 0.79
N GLY A 18 5.22 -18.11 1.52
CA GLY A 18 6.00 -19.08 2.30
C GLY A 18 7.35 -19.46 1.67
N ASP A 19 7.56 -19.16 0.38
CA ASP A 19 8.82 -19.46 -0.30
C ASP A 19 9.96 -18.60 0.25
N VAL A 20 11.14 -19.23 0.40
CA VAL A 20 12.36 -18.56 0.82
C VAL A 20 13.01 -17.90 -0.39
N VAL A 21 13.11 -16.58 -0.34
CA VAL A 21 13.56 -15.74 -1.45
C VAL A 21 15.08 -15.55 -1.42
N ALA A 22 15.63 -15.19 -0.26
CA ALA A 22 17.06 -14.95 -0.05
C ALA A 22 17.40 -14.95 1.45
N LYS A 23 18.69 -15.00 1.79
CA LYS A 23 19.15 -14.82 3.18
C LYS A 23 19.47 -13.36 3.44
N VAL A 24 19.27 -12.91 4.68
CA VAL A 24 19.53 -11.52 5.09
C VAL A 24 21.02 -11.17 4.98
N GLU A 25 21.90 -12.14 5.23
CA GLU A 25 23.36 -11.98 5.20
C GLU A 25 23.92 -11.70 3.80
N GLU A 26 23.14 -11.91 2.74
CA GLU A 26 23.56 -11.65 1.35
C GLU A 26 23.53 -10.15 1.02
N PHE A 27 22.97 -9.30 1.88
CA PHE A 27 22.79 -7.86 1.64
C PHE A 27 23.42 -7.01 2.75
N GLU A 28 24.27 -6.05 2.39
CA GLU A 28 24.81 -5.05 3.34
C GLU A 28 23.75 -4.04 3.79
N GLN A 29 22.88 -3.61 2.86
CA GLN A 29 21.74 -2.73 3.12
C GLN A 29 20.55 -3.25 2.31
N LEU A 30 19.45 -3.55 3.01
CA LEU A 30 18.25 -4.11 2.41
C LEU A 30 17.02 -3.34 2.89
N VAL A 31 16.30 -2.76 1.94
CA VAL A 31 14.97 -2.18 2.15
C VAL A 31 13.93 -3.21 1.73
N LEU A 32 13.15 -3.67 2.70
CA LEU A 32 12.04 -4.59 2.45
C LEU A 32 10.84 -3.79 1.93
N GLY A 33 10.52 -4.01 0.66
CA GLY A 33 9.32 -3.49 0.03
C GLY A 33 8.10 -4.39 0.27
N ARG A 34 7.01 -4.08 -0.43
CA ARG A 34 5.72 -4.75 -0.24
C ARG A 34 5.82 -6.26 -0.56
N GLY A 35 5.18 -7.06 0.29
CA GLY A 35 5.01 -8.49 0.07
C GLY A 35 6.18 -9.37 0.54
N VAL A 36 7.28 -8.79 1.02
CA VAL A 36 8.41 -9.54 1.60
C VAL A 36 8.41 -9.40 3.12
N ILE A 37 8.62 -10.51 3.82
CA ILE A 37 8.72 -10.54 5.28
C ILE A 37 10.06 -11.14 5.67
N ARG A 38 10.69 -10.59 6.71
CA ARG A 38 11.86 -11.18 7.34
C ARG A 38 11.42 -12.19 8.41
N ASP A 39 11.84 -13.43 8.23
CA ASP A 39 11.68 -14.52 9.19
C ASP A 39 13.07 -14.97 9.66
N GLY A 40 13.55 -14.35 10.75
CA GLY A 40 14.89 -14.56 11.27
C GLY A 40 15.99 -14.19 10.26
N ASP A 41 16.69 -15.22 9.78
CA ASP A 41 17.81 -15.10 8.83
C ASP A 41 17.37 -15.26 7.37
N HIS A 42 16.08 -15.58 7.14
CA HIS A 42 15.51 -15.80 5.83
C HIS A 42 14.50 -14.71 5.46
N LEU A 43 14.51 -14.31 4.19
CA LEU A 43 13.45 -13.51 3.60
C LEU A 43 12.43 -14.44 2.99
N ARG A 44 11.17 -14.27 3.36
CA ARG A 44 10.05 -15.06 2.84
C ARG A 44 9.09 -14.18 2.05
N ALA A 45 8.54 -14.76 1.00
CA ALA A 45 7.42 -14.17 0.30
C ALA A 45 6.15 -14.29 1.15
N ALA A 46 5.43 -13.18 1.35
CA ALA A 46 4.14 -13.14 2.03
C ALA A 46 2.97 -13.03 1.05
N CYS A 47 3.26 -12.66 -0.20
CA CYS A 47 2.31 -12.52 -1.27
C CYS A 47 2.76 -13.35 -2.47
N VAL A 48 1.79 -13.80 -3.27
CA VAL A 48 2.08 -14.36 -4.59
C VAL A 48 2.42 -13.23 -5.55
N GLY A 49 3.44 -13.44 -6.39
CA GLY A 49 3.81 -12.45 -7.39
C GLY A 49 5.17 -12.70 -8.01
N VAL A 50 5.64 -11.72 -8.77
CA VAL A 50 6.99 -11.74 -9.35
C VAL A 50 7.93 -10.98 -8.43
N LEU A 51 9.04 -11.63 -8.08
CA LEU A 51 10.06 -10.98 -7.28
C LEU A 51 10.85 -9.97 -8.12
N LYS A 52 10.83 -8.70 -7.69
CA LYS A 52 11.63 -7.62 -8.25
C LYS A 52 12.70 -7.18 -7.27
N TRP A 53 13.89 -6.95 -7.80
CA TRP A 53 15.05 -6.50 -7.05
C TRP A 53 15.69 -5.32 -7.76
N GLU A 54 15.81 -4.21 -7.04
CA GLU A 54 16.55 -3.02 -7.47
C GLU A 54 17.31 -2.51 -6.24
N ALA A 55 18.61 -2.78 -6.18
CA ALA A 55 19.41 -2.53 -4.99
C ALA A 55 19.23 -1.09 -4.47
N PRO A 56 18.93 -0.87 -3.17
CA PRO A 56 18.86 -1.85 -2.06
C PRO A 56 17.44 -2.42 -1.79
N THR A 57 16.47 -2.20 -2.65
CA THR A 57 15.05 -2.49 -2.41
C THR A 57 14.59 -3.80 -3.05
N LEU A 58 13.93 -4.65 -2.26
CA LEU A 58 13.33 -5.91 -2.70
C LEU A 58 11.81 -5.86 -2.52
N TRP A 59 11.03 -6.12 -3.57
CA TRP A 59 9.57 -6.16 -3.47
C TRP A 59 8.97 -7.25 -4.35
N ILE A 60 7.76 -7.66 -3.99
CA ILE A 60 6.96 -8.60 -4.77
C ILE A 60 5.86 -7.83 -5.47
N GLU A 61 5.87 -7.90 -6.80
CA GLU A 61 4.81 -7.36 -7.62
C GLU A 61 3.69 -8.40 -7.72
N GLY A 62 2.66 -8.20 -6.90
CA GLY A 62 1.45 -9.00 -6.90
C GLY A 62 0.23 -8.14 -7.21
N GLU A 63 -0.70 -8.72 -7.95
CA GLU A 63 -1.98 -8.09 -8.26
C GLU A 63 -2.90 -8.20 -7.03
N GLN A 64 -3.19 -7.06 -6.39
CA GLN A 64 -4.06 -6.99 -5.21
C GLN A 64 -5.25 -6.09 -5.52
N LYS A 65 -6.46 -6.65 -5.43
CA LYS A 65 -7.71 -5.91 -5.70
C LYS A 65 -8.05 -4.86 -4.63
N ARG A 66 -7.44 -4.96 -3.44
CA ARG A 66 -7.71 -4.07 -2.31
C ARG A 66 -6.54 -3.11 -2.16
N TYR A 67 -6.85 -1.82 -2.00
CA TYR A 67 -5.85 -0.80 -1.74
C TYR A 67 -5.26 -0.99 -0.33
N ILE A 68 -3.94 -0.86 -0.21
CA ILE A 68 -3.23 -0.83 1.07
C ILE A 68 -2.80 0.62 1.31
N PRO A 69 -3.33 1.29 2.34
CA PRO A 69 -3.03 2.70 2.56
C PRO A 69 -1.56 2.91 2.93
N VAL A 70 -0.89 3.77 2.16
CA VAL A 70 0.48 4.21 2.41
C VAL A 70 0.48 5.71 2.74
N LYS A 71 1.36 6.14 3.65
CA LYS A 71 1.49 7.55 4.00
C LYS A 71 2.02 8.33 2.80
N GLY A 72 1.35 9.44 2.46
CA GLY A 72 1.73 10.30 1.34
C GLY A 72 1.04 9.98 0.02
N ASP A 73 0.25 8.91 -0.04
CA ASP A 73 -0.56 8.60 -1.23
C ASP A 73 -1.76 9.53 -1.34
N GLN A 74 -2.03 9.98 -2.56
CA GLN A 74 -3.24 10.71 -2.93
C GLN A 74 -4.26 9.72 -3.47
N ILE A 75 -5.42 9.67 -2.83
CA ILE A 75 -6.49 8.73 -3.15
C ILE A 75 -7.83 9.43 -3.29
N LEU A 76 -8.69 8.87 -4.13
CA LEU A 76 -10.07 9.30 -4.26
C LEU A 76 -10.96 8.40 -3.39
N GLY A 77 -11.68 9.00 -2.46
CA GLY A 77 -12.61 8.30 -1.57
C GLY A 77 -14.05 8.75 -1.79
N VAL A 78 -15.00 7.83 -1.60
CA VAL A 78 -16.44 8.13 -1.65
C VAL A 78 -16.94 8.38 -0.23
N VAL A 79 -17.63 9.50 0.00
CA VAL A 79 -18.19 9.83 1.32
C VAL A 79 -19.35 8.88 1.63
N LEU A 80 -19.22 8.11 2.71
CA LEU A 80 -20.26 7.22 3.22
C LEU A 80 -21.16 7.92 4.23
N ASP A 81 -20.55 8.71 5.13
CA ASP A 81 -21.24 9.30 6.26
C ASP A 81 -20.63 10.66 6.61
N LYS A 82 -21.48 11.56 7.10
CA LYS A 82 -21.13 12.95 7.42
C LYS A 82 -21.48 13.22 8.88
N ASN A 83 -20.48 13.24 9.74
CA ASN A 83 -20.62 13.70 11.11
C ASN A 83 -20.29 15.19 11.21
N ALA A 84 -20.66 15.83 12.33
CA ALA A 84 -20.45 17.26 12.53
C ALA A 84 -18.98 17.69 12.41
N GLU A 85 -18.04 16.82 12.79
CA GLU A 85 -16.60 17.11 12.80
C GLU A 85 -15.77 16.17 11.89
N ASP A 86 -16.33 15.01 11.52
CA ASP A 86 -15.65 13.96 10.77
C ASP A 86 -16.46 13.45 9.57
N TYR A 87 -15.76 13.16 8.47
CA TYR A 87 -16.31 12.49 7.30
C TYR A 87 -15.76 11.07 7.23
N LYS A 88 -16.64 10.07 7.10
CA LYS A 88 -16.23 8.70 6.81
C LYS A 88 -16.19 8.50 5.31
N LEU A 89 -15.06 8.03 4.80
CA LEU A 89 -14.85 7.78 3.38
C LEU A 89 -14.51 6.31 3.14
N ASP A 90 -15.09 5.74 2.08
CA ASP A 90 -14.62 4.49 1.50
C ASP A 90 -13.48 4.77 0.53
N ILE A 91 -12.35 4.10 0.75
CA ILE A 91 -11.13 4.24 -0.05
C ILE A 91 -10.76 2.95 -0.78
N GLY A 92 -11.64 1.94 -0.77
CA GLY A 92 -11.36 0.63 -1.36
C GLY A 92 -10.27 -0.15 -0.62
N ALA A 93 -9.93 0.24 0.61
CA ALA A 93 -9.02 -0.45 1.50
C ALA A 93 -9.76 -1.37 2.48
N ALA A 94 -9.01 -2.02 3.37
CA ALA A 94 -9.62 -2.83 4.43
C ALA A 94 -10.26 -1.99 5.54
N ALA A 95 -9.77 -0.77 5.74
CA ALA A 95 -10.27 0.16 6.72
C ALA A 95 -10.87 1.38 6.02
N GLN A 96 -11.95 1.90 6.59
CA GLN A 96 -12.53 3.18 6.17
C GLN A 96 -11.61 4.33 6.58
N ALA A 97 -11.48 5.33 5.70
CA ALA A 97 -10.75 6.54 6.03
C ALA A 97 -11.66 7.51 6.78
N ARG A 98 -11.05 8.34 7.62
CA ARG A 98 -11.71 9.46 8.30
C ARG A 98 -11.00 10.74 7.93
N PHE A 99 -11.79 11.74 7.59
CA PHE A 99 -11.29 13.07 7.29
C PHE A 99 -11.96 14.07 8.24
N THR A 100 -11.17 14.78 9.04
CA THR A 100 -11.66 15.74 10.03
C THR A 100 -11.66 17.15 9.43
N PHE A 101 -12.68 17.95 9.76
CA PHE A 101 -12.83 19.31 9.23
C PHE A 101 -11.61 20.22 9.48
N SER A 102 -10.93 20.08 10.62
CA SER A 102 -9.74 20.90 10.97
C SER A 102 -8.56 20.69 10.00
N ALA A 103 -8.42 19.50 9.41
CA ALA A 103 -7.36 19.21 8.43
C ALA A 103 -7.55 19.98 7.11
N HIS A 104 -8.77 20.42 6.81
CA HIS A 104 -9.08 21.24 5.64
C HIS A 104 -8.51 22.68 5.74
N ILE A 105 -8.31 23.20 6.95
CA ILE A 105 -7.85 24.59 7.15
C ILE A 105 -6.33 24.72 7.11
N SER A 106 -5.58 23.66 7.41
CA SER A 106 -4.11 23.72 7.53
C SER A 106 -3.33 23.29 6.28
N CYS A 107 -3.99 22.73 5.25
CA CYS A 107 -3.29 22.23 4.06
C CYS A 107 -3.92 22.81 2.78
N ASN A 108 -3.40 23.95 2.34
CA ASN A 108 -3.75 24.59 1.06
C ASN A 108 -3.06 23.89 -0.12
N GLN A 109 -3.18 22.56 -0.20
CA GLN A 109 -2.87 21.81 -1.42
C GLN A 109 -3.99 20.83 -1.72
N ILE A 110 -4.71 21.19 -2.79
CA ILE A 110 -5.54 20.32 -3.63
C ILE A 110 -6.94 20.09 -3.07
N LEU A 111 -7.71 21.18 -3.19
CA LEU A 111 -9.07 21.23 -3.72
C LEU A 111 -9.75 19.87 -3.95
N THR A 112 -10.88 19.74 -3.27
CA THR A 112 -12.07 19.05 -3.75
C THR A 112 -12.02 17.54 -3.56
N ALA A 113 -12.25 17.12 -2.31
CA ALA A 113 -13.29 16.12 -2.09
C ALA A 113 -14.53 16.64 -2.84
N TYR A 114 -14.75 16.16 -4.07
CA TYR A 114 -15.96 16.45 -4.82
C TYR A 114 -17.07 15.72 -4.08
N VAL A 115 -17.58 16.40 -3.06
CA VAL A 115 -18.72 16.00 -2.28
C VAL A 115 -19.91 16.10 -3.25
N CYS A 116 -20.10 15.06 -4.06
CA CYS A 116 -21.39 14.76 -4.65
C CYS A 116 -22.31 14.38 -3.49
N VAL A 117 -22.90 15.39 -2.85
CA VAL A 117 -24.14 15.17 -2.11
C VAL A 117 -25.17 14.84 -3.17
N PHE A 118 -25.29 13.56 -3.54
CA PHE A 118 -26.53 13.08 -4.10
C PHE A 118 -27.54 13.11 -2.96
N ARG A 119 -28.12 14.30 -2.79
CA ARG A 119 -29.29 14.57 -1.99
C ARG A 119 -30.44 13.87 -2.73
N HIS A 120 -30.49 12.55 -2.62
CA HIS A 120 -31.67 11.82 -3.06
C HIS A 120 -32.78 12.15 -2.05
N PRO A 121 -33.87 12.82 -2.45
CA PRO A 121 -35.06 12.86 -1.63
C PRO A 121 -35.59 11.42 -1.60
N CYS A 122 -35.50 10.78 -0.44
CA CYS A 122 -36.21 9.54 -0.21
C CYS A 122 -37.70 9.88 -0.24
N PRO A 123 -38.51 9.39 -1.20
CA PRO A 123 -39.95 9.56 -1.12
C PRO A 123 -40.43 8.53 -0.09
N SER A 124 -40.92 9.05 1.05
CA SER A 124 -41.61 8.27 2.07
C SER A 124 -42.76 7.48 1.45
N ARG A 125 -42.80 6.19 1.78
CA ARG A 125 -43.95 5.30 1.61
C ARG A 125 -45.05 5.66 2.61
#